data_AF-A0A7Y9JSF6-F1
#
_entry.id   AF-A0A7Y9JSF6-F1
#
_cell.length_a   1.000
_cell.length_b   1.000
_cell.length_c   1.000
_cell.angle_alpha   90.00
_cell.angle_beta   90.00
_cell.angle_gamma   90.00
#
_symmetry.space_group_name_H-M   'P 1'
#
loop_
_entity.id
_entity.type
_entity.pdbx_description
1 polymer ?
#
loop_
_entity_poly.entity_id
_entity_poly.type
_entity_poly.pdbx_seq_one_letter_code
_entity_poly.pdbx_strand_id
1 'polypeptide(L)'
;MRELAEEVALSVPMDGPRHVWHQQVVSSAYARGWDGAVFDYFLVKCDALSLPSTSNDRLLRDEGITEFRWWTIDQLHDASGSGLLRPHHLAALLSDLLTESAESYPIAI
;
A
#
# COMPACT_ATOMS: atom_id res chain seq x y z
N MET A 1 -12.33 -4.24 2.70
CA MET A 1 -13.43 -3.29 2.38
C MET A 1 -13.75 -2.34 3.53
N ARG A 2 -13.81 -2.81 4.79
CA ARG A 2 -14.03 -1.93 5.95
C ARG A 2 -12.88 -0.92 6.15
N GLU A 3 -11.64 -1.41 6.23
CA GLU A 3 -10.45 -0.56 6.49
C GLU A 3 -10.26 0.58 5.45
N LEU A 4 -10.49 0.32 4.16
CA LEU A 4 -10.35 1.34 3.10
C LEU A 4 -11.31 2.54 3.29
N ALA A 5 -12.51 2.26 3.80
CA ALA A 5 -13.53 3.27 4.06
C ALA A 5 -13.29 3.98 5.40
N GLU A 6 -12.76 3.26 6.41
CA GLU A 6 -12.49 3.80 7.74
C GLU A 6 -11.22 4.67 7.78
N GLU A 7 -10.14 4.26 7.10
CA GLU A 7 -8.83 4.91 7.19
C GLU A 7 -8.59 5.96 6.08
N VAL A 8 -9.11 5.70 4.88
CA VAL A 8 -8.80 6.53 3.68
C VAL A 8 -10.03 7.26 3.11
N ALA A 9 -11.20 7.06 3.73
CA ALA A 9 -12.52 7.55 3.27
C ALA A 9 -12.79 7.34 1.76
N LEU A 10 -12.16 6.35 1.16
CA LEU A 10 -12.36 5.99 -0.25
C LEU A 10 -13.61 5.11 -0.34
N SER A 11 -14.62 5.60 -1.05
CA SER A 11 -15.74 4.75 -1.46
C SER A 11 -15.21 3.66 -2.38
N VAL A 12 -15.55 2.40 -2.10
CA VAL A 12 -15.07 1.27 -2.89
C VAL A 12 -15.52 1.45 -4.35
N PRO A 13 -14.59 1.48 -5.32
CA PRO A 13 -14.96 1.61 -6.73
C PRO A 13 -15.81 0.41 -7.18
N MET A 14 -16.65 0.59 -8.21
CA MET A 14 -17.57 -0.46 -8.69
C MET A 14 -16.86 -1.77 -9.08
N ASP A 15 -15.62 -1.68 -9.57
CA ASP A 15 -14.80 -2.85 -9.93
C ASP A 15 -14.07 -3.48 -8.71
N GLY A 16 -14.21 -2.86 -7.53
CA GLY A 16 -13.62 -3.31 -6.28
C GLY A 16 -12.10 -3.17 -6.19
N PRO A 17 -11.52 -3.32 -4.98
CA PRO A 17 -10.08 -3.52 -4.82
C PRO A 17 -9.67 -4.84 -5.49
N ARG A 18 -8.72 -4.79 -6.43
CA ARG A 18 -8.15 -5.99 -7.02
C ARG A 18 -6.97 -6.46 -6.18
N HIS A 19 -7.01 -7.67 -5.66
CA HIS A 19 -5.84 -8.28 -5.02
C HIS A 19 -4.73 -8.49 -6.05
N VAL A 20 -3.53 -8.00 -5.76
CA VAL A 20 -2.40 -8.02 -6.71
C VAL A 20 -1.20 -8.78 -6.19
N TRP A 21 -0.89 -8.70 -4.90
CA TRP A 21 0.28 -9.38 -4.33
C TRP A 21 -0.01 -9.92 -2.95
N HIS A 22 0.59 -11.07 -2.65
CA HIS A 22 0.62 -11.66 -1.32
C HIS A 22 2.07 -11.79 -0.87
N GLN A 23 2.38 -11.36 0.34
CA GLN A 23 3.72 -11.41 0.92
C GLN A 23 3.65 -12.00 2.31
N GLN A 24 4.53 -12.96 2.59
CA GLN A 24 4.71 -13.50 3.93
C GLN A 24 6.14 -13.22 4.39
N VAL A 25 6.26 -12.54 5.52
CA VAL A 25 7.53 -12.27 6.20
C VAL A 25 7.56 -13.17 7.42
N VAL A 26 8.53 -14.07 7.50
CA VAL A 26 8.78 -14.88 8.71
C VAL A 26 10.09 -14.41 9.32
N SER A 27 10.02 -13.79 10.49
CA SER A 27 11.18 -13.33 11.24
C SER A 27 10.83 -13.24 12.72
N SER A 28 11.60 -13.93 13.56
CA SER A 28 11.48 -13.86 15.03
C SER A 28 11.85 -12.50 15.62
N ALA A 29 12.48 -11.63 14.80
CA ALA A 29 12.80 -10.25 15.15
C ALA A 29 11.76 -9.24 14.65
N TYR A 30 10.66 -9.70 14.04
CA TYR A 30 9.69 -8.82 13.38
C TYR A 30 8.93 -7.94 14.37
N ALA A 31 8.25 -8.56 15.34
CA ALA A 31 7.60 -7.87 16.44
C ALA A 31 7.56 -8.79 17.67
N ARG A 32 7.67 -8.22 18.86
CA ARG A 32 7.67 -9.02 20.10
C ARG A 32 6.37 -9.82 20.21
N GLY A 33 6.50 -11.15 20.28
CA GLY A 33 5.36 -12.07 20.38
C GLY A 33 4.78 -12.53 19.04
N TRP A 34 5.40 -12.17 17.92
CA TRP A 34 4.98 -12.56 16.57
C TRP A 34 6.17 -13.05 15.75
N ASP A 35 5.98 -14.15 15.01
CA ASP A 35 7.03 -14.75 14.17
C ASP A 35 7.09 -14.13 12.77
N GLY A 36 6.37 -13.03 12.53
CA GLY A 36 6.27 -12.45 11.20
C GLY A 36 4.98 -11.66 10.93
N ALA A 37 4.75 -11.39 9.67
CA ALA A 37 3.53 -10.76 9.16
C ALA A 37 3.16 -11.29 7.78
N VAL A 38 1.88 -11.19 7.46
CA VAL A 38 1.33 -11.41 6.12
C VAL A 38 0.80 -10.07 5.62
N PHE A 39 1.14 -9.72 4.38
CA PHE A 39 0.67 -8.53 3.70
C PHE A 39 -0.04 -8.92 2.40
N ASP A 40 -1.30 -8.56 2.31
CA ASP A 40 -2.10 -8.63 1.09
C ASP A 40 -2.21 -7.23 0.49
N TYR A 41 -1.76 -7.09 -0.75
CA TYR A 41 -1.74 -5.81 -1.47
C TYR A 41 -2.87 -5.77 -2.48
N PHE A 42 -3.57 -4.63 -2.51
CA PHE A 42 -4.71 -4.41 -3.40
C PHE A 42 -4.50 -3.17 -4.25
N LEU A 43 -4.80 -3.27 -5.55
CA LEU A 43 -4.89 -2.12 -6.44
C LEU A 43 -6.30 -1.53 -6.36
N VAL A 44 -6.36 -0.26 -5.98
CA VAL A 44 -7.58 0.55 -6.00
C VAL A 44 -7.38 1.69 -6.99
N LYS A 45 -8.18 1.72 -8.05
CA LYS A 45 -8.23 2.86 -8.97
C LYS A 45 -9.18 3.91 -8.38
N CYS A 46 -8.69 5.13 -8.16
CA CYS A 46 -9.47 6.24 -7.64
C CYS A 46 -9.08 7.55 -8.32
N ASP A 47 -9.95 8.55 -8.23
CA ASP A 47 -9.64 9.90 -8.68
C ASP A 47 -8.71 10.57 -7.64
N ALA A 48 -7.61 11.16 -8.11
CA ALA A 48 -6.61 11.82 -7.28
C ALA A 48 -7.20 12.94 -6.40
N LEU A 49 -8.30 13.55 -6.83
CA LEU A 49 -9.01 14.59 -6.10
C LEU A 49 -9.88 14.07 -4.94
N SER A 50 -9.99 12.73 -4.79
CA SER A 50 -10.88 12.08 -3.83
C SER A 50 -10.26 11.82 -2.47
N LEU A 51 -8.94 12.02 -2.29
CA LEU A 51 -8.35 11.82 -0.97
C LEU A 51 -8.94 12.86 -0.01
N PRO A 52 -9.55 12.44 1.11
CA PRO A 52 -9.98 13.39 2.13
C PRO A 52 -8.73 14.11 2.64
N SER A 53 -8.64 15.41 2.37
CA SER A 53 -7.49 16.21 2.78
C SER A 53 -7.20 16.17 4.28
N THR A 54 -8.12 15.71 5.12
CA THR A 54 -7.98 15.70 6.59
C THR A 54 -9.04 14.81 7.25
N SER A 55 -9.04 13.49 7.05
CA SER A 55 -9.88 12.61 7.88
C SER A 55 -9.23 12.45 9.27
N ASN A 56 -9.43 13.47 10.11
CA ASN A 56 -9.19 13.51 11.55
C ASN A 56 -7.76 13.12 12.00
N ASP A 57 -6.82 14.06 11.88
CA ASP A 57 -5.38 13.98 12.27
C ASP A 57 -5.08 13.16 13.53
N ARG A 58 -5.96 13.14 14.52
CA ARG A 58 -5.77 12.39 15.75
C ARG A 58 -5.91 10.88 15.56
N LEU A 59 -6.91 10.42 14.81
CA LEU A 59 -7.14 8.98 14.59
C LEU A 59 -5.97 8.39 13.77
N LEU A 60 -5.57 9.11 12.73
CA LEU A 60 -4.44 8.73 11.87
C LEU A 60 -3.11 8.68 12.64
N ARG A 61 -2.86 9.63 13.56
CA ARG A 61 -1.66 9.59 14.42
C ARG A 61 -1.67 8.43 15.40
N ASP A 62 -2.83 8.11 15.96
CA ASP A 62 -2.98 6.95 16.85
C ASP A 62 -2.70 5.63 16.08
N GLU A 63 -2.91 5.62 14.76
CA GLU A 63 -2.55 4.53 13.83
C GLU A 63 -1.13 4.65 13.24
N GLY A 64 -0.35 5.67 13.62
CA GLY A 64 1.02 5.88 13.16
C GLY A 64 1.15 6.52 11.77
N ILE A 65 0.05 6.98 11.18
CA ILE A 65 0.02 7.69 9.90
C ILE A 65 0.29 9.18 10.15
N THR A 66 1.28 9.72 9.44
CA THR A 66 1.74 11.11 9.63
C THR A 66 1.40 12.05 8.47
N GLU A 67 1.29 11.51 7.24
CA GLU A 67 1.04 12.29 6.03
C GLU A 67 0.43 11.40 4.93
N PHE A 68 -0.38 12.02 4.07
CA PHE A 68 -0.75 11.47 2.76
C PHE A 68 -0.26 12.39 1.65
N ARG A 69 0.32 11.80 0.61
CA ARG A 69 0.70 12.52 -0.61
C ARG A 69 0.62 11.61 -1.83
N TRP A 70 0.36 12.21 -2.99
CA TRP A 70 0.45 11.53 -4.27
C TRP A 70 1.90 11.46 -4.77
N TRP A 71 2.25 10.36 -5.42
CA TRP A 71 3.55 10.12 -6.02
C TRP A 71 3.40 9.78 -7.50
N THR A 72 4.31 10.26 -8.34
CA THR A 72 4.51 9.73 -9.68
C THR A 72 5.37 8.45 -9.63
N ILE A 73 5.33 7.65 -10.69
CA ILE A 73 6.18 6.45 -10.81
C ILE A 73 7.66 6.81 -10.74
N ASP A 74 8.09 7.89 -11.40
CA ASP A 74 9.47 8.35 -11.36
C ASP A 74 9.91 8.74 -9.94
N GLN A 75 9.04 9.42 -9.17
CA GLN A 75 9.33 9.75 -7.78
C GLN A 75 9.50 8.50 -6.91
N LEU A 76 8.71 7.44 -7.17
CA LEU A 76 8.87 6.17 -6.48
C LEU A 76 10.20 5.49 -6.84
N HIS A 77 10.63 5.56 -8.11
CA HIS A 77 11.94 5.07 -8.51
C HIS A 77 13.07 5.85 -7.83
N ASP A 78 12.99 7.18 -7.78
CA ASP A 78 13.99 8.02 -7.10
C ASP A 78 14.08 7.75 -5.59
N ALA A 79 12.95 7.44 -4.95
CA ALA A 79 12.93 7.06 -3.54
C ALA A 79 13.29 5.59 -3.29
N SER A 80 13.39 4.76 -4.33
CA SER A 80 13.77 3.35 -4.17
C SER A 80 15.20 3.25 -3.63
N GLY A 81 15.44 2.35 -2.67
CA GLY A 81 16.74 2.20 -2.00
C GLY A 81 17.00 3.16 -0.83
N SER A 82 16.18 4.19 -0.63
CA SER A 82 16.25 5.07 0.56
C SER A 82 15.74 4.41 1.85
N GLY A 83 15.10 3.24 1.73
CA GLY A 83 14.41 2.56 2.84
C GLY A 83 13.03 3.13 3.16
N LEU A 84 12.60 4.20 2.48
CA LEU A 84 11.28 4.83 2.67
C LEU A 84 10.13 4.00 2.13
N LEU A 85 10.38 3.15 1.13
CA LEU A 85 9.35 2.36 0.46
C LEU A 85 9.31 0.93 0.99
N ARG A 86 8.10 0.48 1.30
CA ARG A 86 7.74 -0.91 1.54
C ARG A 86 6.57 -1.28 0.62
N PRO A 87 6.64 -2.40 -0.12
CA PRO A 87 7.81 -3.27 -0.31
C PRO A 87 8.98 -2.50 -0.98
N HIS A 88 10.22 -2.98 -0.81
CA HIS A 88 11.41 -2.27 -1.31
C HIS A 88 11.43 -2.08 -2.84
N HIS A 89 10.79 -2.99 -3.57
CA HIS A 89 10.69 -2.97 -5.02
C HIS A 89 9.36 -2.37 -5.52
N LEU A 90 8.65 -1.61 -4.68
CA LEU A 90 7.32 -1.08 -4.99
C LEU A 90 7.25 -0.34 -6.33
N ALA A 91 8.26 0.47 -6.67
CA ALA A 91 8.27 1.24 -7.91
C ALA A 91 8.27 0.33 -9.17
N ALA A 92 9.09 -0.72 -9.16
CA ALA A 92 9.14 -1.70 -10.24
C ALA A 92 7.86 -2.52 -10.31
N LEU A 93 7.40 -3.06 -9.16
CA LEU A 93 6.17 -3.85 -9.06
C LEU A 93 4.95 -3.06 -9.58
N LEU A 94 4.83 -1.79 -9.20
CA LEU A 94 3.74 -0.93 -9.65
C LEU A 94 3.85 -0.59 -11.15
N SER A 95 5.06 -0.39 -11.67
CA SER A 95 5.27 -0.16 -13.11
C SER A 95 4.78 -1.36 -13.93
N ASP A 96 5.18 -2.58 -13.52
CA ASP A 96 4.74 -3.82 -14.16
C ASP A 96 3.22 -3.97 -14.13
N LEU A 97 2.62 -3.71 -12.96
CA LEU A 97 1.18 -3.78 -12.74
C LEU A 97 0.37 -2.81 -13.61
N LEU A 98 0.95 -1.66 -13.96
CA LEU A 98 0.32 -0.63 -14.78
C LEU A 98 0.48 -0.89 -16.29
N THR A 99 1.53 -1.61 -16.71
CA THR A 99 1.83 -1.85 -18.14
C THR A 99 1.05 -3.00 -18.78
N GLU A 100 0.64 -4.05 -18.05
CA GLU A 100 -0.40 -5.05 -18.46
C GLU A 100 -0.69 -6.05 -17.31
N SER A 101 -1.79 -6.81 -17.39
CA SER A 101 -2.50 -7.45 -16.27
C SER A 101 -1.65 -8.35 -15.35
N ALA A 102 -1.10 -7.79 -14.27
CA ALA A 102 -0.45 -8.61 -13.25
C ALA A 102 -1.45 -9.64 -12.67
N GLU A 103 -1.23 -10.91 -12.92
CA GLU A 103 -1.88 -11.94 -12.12
C GLU A 103 -1.45 -11.78 -10.65
N SER A 104 -2.26 -12.28 -9.73
CA SER A 104 -1.92 -12.29 -8.31
C SER A 104 -0.69 -13.17 -8.09
N TYR A 105 0.51 -12.59 -8.06
CA TYR A 105 1.73 -13.35 -7.79
C TYR A 105 2.18 -13.15 -6.34
N PRO A 106 2.65 -14.22 -5.67
CA PRO A 106 3.37 -14.05 -4.42
C PRO A 106 4.62 -13.21 -4.68
N ILE A 107 4.86 -12.20 -3.84
CA ILE A 107 6.09 -11.43 -3.90
C ILE A 107 7.03 -11.93 -2.80
N ALA A 108 8.19 -12.43 -3.22
CA ALA A 108 9.30 -12.70 -2.32
C ALA A 108 10.09 -11.41 -2.10
N ILE A 109 10.62 -11.24 -0.90
CA ILE A 109 11.63 -10.23 -0.57
C ILE A 109 13.01 -10.85 -0.63
#